data_AF-A0A8S9LQ84-F1
#
_entry.id   AF-A0A8S9LQ84-F1
#
_cell.length_a   1.000
_cell.length_b   1.000
_cell.length_c   1.000
_cell.angle_alpha   90.00
_cell.angle_beta   90.00
_cell.angle_gamma   90.00
#
_symmetry.space_group_name_H-M   'P 1'
#
loop_
_entity.id
_entity.type
_entity.pdbx_description
1 polymer ?
#
loop_
_entity_poly.entity_id
_entity_poly.type
_entity_poly.pdbx_seq_one_letter_code
_entity_poly.pdbx_strand_id
1 'polypeptide(L)' 'MNLRYLEYKIAAEESTLLRRYGRNHEIVRDPSAVGKRGWEMFQSVYLVQQNVSIDINRFKPVLVKAFELVQMQSV' A
#
# COMPACT_ATOMS: atom_id res chain seq x y z
N MET A 1 17.19 4.69 17.73
CA MET A 1 15.76 4.69 17.32
C MET A 1 15.34 3.25 17.06
N ASN A 2 14.43 2.68 17.84
CA ASN A 2 13.98 1.28 17.70
C ASN A 2 12.74 1.14 16.78
N LEU A 3 12.67 1.94 15.70
CA LEU A 3 11.55 1.88 14.76
C LEU A 3 11.70 0.63 13.87
N ARG A 4 10.68 -0.23 13.87
CA ARG A 4 10.58 -1.39 12.98
C ARG A 4 9.53 -1.13 11.92
N TYR A 5 9.88 -1.38 10.67
CA TYR A 5 8.95 -1.27 9.55
C TYR A 5 8.38 -2.65 9.23
N LEU A 6 7.07 -2.70 9.02
CA LEU A 6 6.36 -3.89 8.55
C LEU A 6 5.55 -3.51 7.31
N GLU A 7 5.90 -4.13 6.18
CA GLU A 7 5.27 -3.82 4.90
C GLU A 7 3.91 -4.51 4.76
N TYR A 8 2.93 -3.79 4.23
CA TYR A 8 1.71 -4.37 3.67
C TYR A 8 1.52 -3.86 2.24
N LYS A 9 1.59 -4.77 1.26
CA LYS A 9 1.32 -4.45 -0.13
C LYS A 9 -0.16 -4.61 -0.42
N ILE A 10 -0.81 -3.49 -0.70
CA ILE A 10 -2.22 -3.49 -1.10
C ILE A 10 -2.39 -4.22 -2.45
N ALA A 11 -3.55 -4.82 -2.65
CA ALA A 11 -3.98 -5.30 -3.95
C ALA A 11 -4.67 -4.16 -4.72
N ALA A 12 -4.81 -4.34 -6.04
CA ALA A 12 -5.47 -3.36 -6.89
C ALA A 12 -6.94 -3.15 -6.46
N GLU A 13 -7.59 -4.21 -6.00
CA GLU A 13 -8.97 -4.25 -5.52
C GLU A 13 -9.20 -3.37 -4.29
N GLU A 14 -8.18 -3.17 -3.48
CA GLU A 14 -8.23 -2.30 -2.30
C GLU A 14 -8.06 -0.82 -2.67
N SER A 15 -7.71 -0.50 -3.92
CA SER A 15 -7.46 0.87 -4.35
C SER A 15 -8.61 1.46 -5.18
N THR A 16 -8.92 2.73 -4.94
CA THR A 16 -9.81 3.49 -5.82
C THR A 16 -9.29 3.62 -7.26
N LEU A 17 -7.99 3.46 -7.49
CA LEU A 17 -7.39 3.53 -8.83
C LEU A 17 -7.91 2.43 -9.76
N LEU A 18 -8.18 1.23 -9.24
CA LEU A 18 -8.74 0.14 -10.04
C LEU A 18 -10.11 0.53 -10.62
N ARG A 19 -10.97 1.15 -9.81
CA ARG A 19 -12.29 1.62 -10.27
C ARG A 19 -12.18 2.82 -11.21
N ARG A 20 -11.23 3.74 -10.96
CA ARG A 20 -11.07 4.97 -11.76
C ARG A 20 -10.48 4.71 -13.15
N TYR A 21 -9.48 3.84 -13.24
CA TYR A 21 -8.70 3.65 -14.46
C TYR A 21 -8.91 2.27 -15.11
N GLY A 22 -9.42 1.29 -14.37
CA GLY A 22 -9.55 -0.09 -14.84
C GLY A 22 -8.26 -0.90 -14.68
N ARG A 23 -8.39 -2.23 -14.65
CA ARG A 23 -7.28 -3.15 -14.35
C ARG A 23 -6.10 -3.07 -15.32
N ASN A 24 -6.39 -2.81 -16.59
CA ASN A 24 -5.38 -2.84 -17.65
C ASN A 24 -4.65 -1.50 -17.85
N HIS A 25 -5.09 -0.44 -17.16
CA HIS A 25 -4.47 0.87 -17.27
C HIS A 25 -3.11 0.88 -16.59
N GLU A 26 -2.13 1.59 -17.16
CA GLU A 26 -0.73 1.59 -16.68
C GLU A 26 -0.61 1.98 -15.21
N ILE A 27 -1.40 2.96 -14.74
CA ILE A 27 -1.49 3.37 -13.33
C ILE A 27 -1.79 2.20 -12.38
N VAL A 28 -2.56 1.20 -12.81
CA VAL A 28 -2.93 0.07 -11.97
C VAL A 28 -1.98 -1.11 -12.22
N ARG A 29 -1.62 -1.35 -13.48
CA ARG A 29 -0.84 -2.51 -13.90
C ARG A 29 0.66 -2.36 -13.63
N ASP A 30 1.21 -1.16 -13.76
CA ASP A 30 2.64 -0.88 -13.63
C ASP A 30 2.89 0.47 -12.91
N PRO A 31 2.77 0.51 -11.57
CA PRO A 31 3.06 1.70 -10.80
C PRO A 31 4.51 2.19 -10.93
N SER A 32 5.44 1.29 -11.21
CA SER A 32 6.85 1.63 -11.41
C SER A 32 7.08 2.43 -12.69
N ALA A 33 6.36 2.12 -13.78
CA ALA A 33 6.37 2.94 -14.99
C ALA A 33 5.88 4.37 -14.73
N VAL A 34 4.85 4.55 -13.90
CA VAL A 34 4.38 5.88 -13.49
C VAL A 34 5.43 6.61 -12.67
N GLY A 35 6.12 5.92 -11.76
CA GLY A 35 7.26 6.48 -11.00
C GLY A 35 8.39 6.99 -11.89
N LYS A 36 8.68 6.29 -13.00
CA LYS A 36 9.70 6.72 -13.99
C LYS A 36 9.33 8.00 -14.74
N ARG A 37 8.06 8.39 -14.78
CA ARG A 37 7.60 9.66 -15.37
C ARG A 37 7.84 10.87 -14.46
N GLY A 38 8.22 10.64 -13.19
CA GLY A 38 8.61 11.69 -12.25
C GLY A 38 7.88 11.62 -10.91
N TRP A 39 8.52 12.18 -9.87
CA TRP A 39 8.00 12.19 -8.50
C TRP A 39 6.65 12.90 -8.37
N GLU A 40 6.47 14.04 -9.05
CA GLU A 40 5.24 14.83 -8.96
C GLU A 40 4.01 14.06 -9.49
N MET A 41 4.17 13.35 -10.61
CA MET A 41 3.12 12.50 -11.17
C MET A 41 2.80 11.34 -10.24
N PHE A 42 3.83 10.67 -9.71
CA PHE A 42 3.67 9.58 -8.77
C PHE A 42 2.93 10.02 -7.51
N GLN A 43 3.37 11.11 -6.87
CA GLN A 43 2.76 11.66 -5.66
C GLN A 43 1.30 12.04 -5.91
N SER A 44 1.03 12.74 -7.01
CA SER A 44 -0.34 13.15 -7.36
C SER A 44 -1.28 11.95 -7.48
N VAL A 45 -0.84 10.86 -8.14
CA VAL A 45 -1.68 9.68 -8.38
C VAL A 45 -1.81 8.80 -7.12
N TYR A 46 -0.70 8.40 -6.50
CA TYR A 46 -0.69 7.35 -5.47
C TYR A 46 -0.72 7.87 -4.02
N LEU A 47 -0.27 9.10 -3.77
CA LEU A 47 -0.20 9.64 -2.41
C LEU A 47 -1.32 10.64 -2.11
N VAL A 48 -1.81 11.36 -3.13
CA VAL A 48 -2.84 12.39 -2.97
C VAL A 48 -4.21 11.92 -3.44
N GLN A 49 -4.32 11.34 -4.64
CA GLN A 49 -5.61 11.00 -5.23
C GLN A 49 -6.12 9.59 -4.88
N GLN A 50 -5.21 8.67 -4.56
CA GLN A 50 -5.54 7.29 -4.22
C GLN A 50 -6.14 7.22 -2.81
N ASN A 51 -7.29 6.55 -2.69
CA ASN A 51 -7.79 6.08 -1.40
C ASN A 51 -7.70 4.56 -1.39
N VAL A 52 -7.52 3.99 -0.19
CA VAL A 52 -7.39 2.55 0.03
C VAL A 52 -8.47 2.08 0.99
N SER A 53 -9.21 1.06 0.60
CA SER A 53 -10.13 0.30 1.45
C SER A 53 -9.54 -1.08 1.71
N ILE A 54 -8.95 -1.24 2.89
CA ILE A 54 -8.16 -2.43 3.25
C ILE A 54 -9.07 -3.63 3.46
N ASP A 55 -8.70 -4.77 2.86
CA ASP A 55 -9.26 -6.08 3.18
C ASP A 55 -8.67 -6.58 4.49
N ILE A 56 -9.49 -6.57 5.54
CA ILE A 56 -9.09 -6.96 6.89
C ILE A 56 -8.65 -8.43 6.96
N ASN A 57 -9.19 -9.31 6.11
CA ASN A 57 -8.77 -10.71 6.09
C ASN A 57 -7.31 -10.85 5.62
N ARG A 58 -6.91 -10.05 4.62
CA ARG A 58 -5.53 -10.00 4.11
C ARG A 58 -4.59 -9.23 5.03
N PHE A 59 -5.09 -8.22 5.72
CA PHE A 59 -4.29 -7.38 6.62
C PHE A 59 -4.06 -8.00 8.01
N LYS A 60 -4.95 -8.90 8.46
CA LYS A 60 -4.86 -9.53 9.79
C LYS A 60 -3.49 -10.15 10.13
N PRO A 61 -2.80 -10.89 9.24
CA PRO A 61 -1.48 -11.46 9.56
C PRO A 61 -0.43 -10.39 9.87
N VAL A 62 -0.50 -9.23 9.20
CA VAL A 62 0.38 -8.08 9.46
C VAL A 62 0.13 -7.52 10.86
N LEU A 63 -1.14 -7.40 11.26
CA LEU A 63 -1.50 -6.93 12.61
C LEU A 63 -1.04 -7.89 13.71
N VAL A 64 -1.20 -9.21 13.50
CA VAL A 64 -0.67 -10.22 14.44
C VAL A 64 0.85 -10.09 14.56
N LYS A 65 1.55 -9.94 13.43
CA LYS A 65 3.00 -9.79 13.46
C LYS A 65 3.45 -8.50 14.15
N ALA A 66 2.74 -7.40 13.91
CA ALA A 66 2.99 -6.14 14.58
C ALA A 66 2.81 -6.29 16.10
N PHE A 67 1.76 -6.99 16.55
CA PHE A 67 1.51 -7.25 17.96
C PHE A 67 2.64 -8.07 18.60
N GLU A 68 3.08 -9.18 17.97
CA GLU A 68 4.21 -9.98 18.44
C GLU A 68 5.49 -9.13 18.60
N LEU A 69 5.79 -8.30 17.60
CA LEU A 69 6.99 -7.47 17.60
C LEU A 69 7.00 -6.45 18.75
N VAL A 70 5.83 -5.96 19.16
CA VAL A 70 5.67 -5.05 20.31
C VAL A 70 5.80 -5.82 21.63
N GLN A 71 5.17 -7.00 21.75
CA GLN A 71 5.24 -7.82 22.97
C GLN A 71 6.68 -8.29 23.26
N MET A 72 7.45 -8.67 22.23
CA MET A 72 8.87 -9.06 22.37
C MET A 72 9.79 -7.92 22.83
N GLN A 73 9.34 -6.65 22.83
CA GLN A 73 10.11 -5.51 23.34
C GLN A 73 9.84 -5.20 24.81
N SER A 74 8.77 -5.76 25.38
CA SER A 74 8.36 -5.49 26.76
C SER A 74 8.97 -6.47 27.77
N VAL A 75 9.98 -7.24 27.34
CA VAL A 75 10.75 -8.22 28.14
C VAL A 75 12.21 -7.80 28.18
#